data_AF-A0A524GDA7-F1
#
_entry.id   AF-A0A524GDA7-F1
#
_cell.length_a   1.000
_cell.length_b   1.000
_cell.length_c   1.000
_cell.angle_alpha   90.00
_cell.angle_beta   90.00
_cell.angle_gamma   90.00
#
_symmetry.space_group_name_H-M   'P 1'
#
loop_
_entity.id
_entity.type
_entity.pdbx_description
1 polymer ?
#
loop_
_entity_poly.entity_id
_entity_poly.type
_entity_poly.pdbx_seq_one_letter_code
_entity_poly.pdbx_strand_id
1 'polypeptide(L)' 'MVIEAKKQERETSQSLIRRFTKRVQKSGVLRQARGKRYRKRTKSPQMGKRAALRREQLRKDYQRLKKLGLTDKK' A
#
# COMPACT_ATOMS: atom_id res chain seq x y z
N MET A 1 15.26 -8.12 -4.97
CA MET A 1 14.67 -8.79 -3.79
C MET A 1 13.93 -10.01 -4.30
N VAL A 2 14.50 -11.19 -4.12
CA VAL A 2 13.86 -12.44 -4.54
C VAL A 2 12.89 -12.85 -3.45
N ILE A 3 11.62 -13.02 -3.79
CA ILE A 3 10.60 -13.50 -2.85
C ILE A 3 10.51 -15.01 -3.04
N GLU A 4 11.13 -15.74 -2.13
CA GLU A 4 11.05 -17.20 -2.11
C GLU A 4 10.28 -17.71 -0.89
N ALA A 5 9.62 -18.85 -1.07
CA ALA A 5 8.98 -19.61 -0.01
C ALA A 5 9.29 -21.09 -0.21
N LYS A 6 10.05 -21.67 0.72
CA LYS A 6 10.32 -23.12 0.79
C LYS A 6 9.26 -23.77 1.68
N LYS A 7 8.89 -25.02 1.35
CA LYS A 7 7.93 -25.82 2.12
C LYS A 7 8.53 -26.20 3.47
N GLN A 8 7.76 -26.10 4.54
CA GLN A 8 8.14 -26.58 5.87
C GLN A 8 7.60 -28.00 6.10
N GLU A 9 8.23 -28.77 7.01
CA GLU A 9 7.97 -30.21 7.20
C GLU A 9 6.50 -30.57 7.45
N ARG A 10 5.77 -29.76 8.23
CA ARG A 10 4.34 -29.98 8.57
C ARG A 10 3.38 -29.02 7.86
N GLU A 11 3.78 -28.47 6.72
CA GLU A 11 2.97 -27.48 6.01
C GLU A 11 2.12 -28.08 4.89
N THR A 12 0.83 -27.74 4.88
CA THR A 12 -0.07 -28.03 3.76
C THR A 12 0.22 -27.10 2.59
N SER A 13 0.00 -27.58 1.35
CA SER A 13 0.23 -26.79 0.14
C SER A 13 -0.54 -25.45 0.15
N GLN A 14 -1.75 -25.43 0.72
CA GLN A 14 -2.56 -24.22 0.84
C GLN A 14 -1.95 -23.18 1.79
N SER A 15 -1.38 -23.62 2.92
CA SER A 15 -0.68 -22.73 3.86
C SER A 15 0.54 -22.09 3.20
N LEU A 16 1.30 -22.87 2.42
CA LEU A 16 2.47 -22.41 1.70
C LEU A 16 2.12 -21.29 0.72
N ILE A 17 1.06 -21.48 -0.09
CA ILE A 17 0.55 -20.47 -1.03
C ILE A 17 0.13 -19.21 -0.27
N ARG A 18 -0.63 -19.34 0.83
CA ARG A 18 -1.05 -18.19 1.65
C ARG A 18 0.14 -17.39 2.15
N ARG A 19 1.20 -18.07 2.65
CA ARG A 19 2.41 -17.42 3.14
C ARG A 19 3.14 -16.69 2.02
N PHE A 20 3.28 -17.33 0.86
CA PHE A 20 3.86 -16.72 -0.32
C PHE A 20 3.08 -15.48 -0.75
N THR A 21 1.76 -15.58 -0.90
CA THR A 21 0.90 -14.44 -1.26
C THR A 21 1.03 -13.30 -0.26
N LYS A 22 1.03 -13.59 1.05
CA LYS A 22 1.21 -12.58 2.10
C LYS A 22 2.59 -11.91 2.02
N ARG A 23 3.65 -12.66 1.72
CA ARG A 23 5.00 -12.10 1.49
C ARG A 23 5.04 -11.21 0.25
N VAL A 24 4.41 -11.63 -0.85
CA VAL A 24 4.31 -10.83 -2.09
C VAL A 24 3.52 -9.53 -1.88
N GLN A 25 2.43 -9.58 -1.11
CA GLN A 25 1.65 -8.39 -0.79
C GLN A 25 2.42 -7.43 0.11
N LYS A 26 3.07 -7.94 1.17
CA LYS A 26 3.87 -7.14 2.11
C LYS A 26 5.11 -6.52 1.46
N SER A 27 5.77 -7.23 0.55
CA SER A 27 6.96 -6.72 -0.13
C SER A 27 6.67 -5.54 -1.05
N GLY A 28 5.41 -5.34 -1.47
CA GLY A 28 5.02 -4.25 -2.37
C GLY A 28 5.58 -4.38 -3.79
N VAL A 29 6.26 -5.48 -4.14
CA VAL A 29 6.91 -5.68 -5.45
C VAL A 29 5.93 -5.50 -6.60
N LEU A 30 4.70 -6.01 -6.47
CA LEU A 30 3.64 -5.80 -7.47
C LEU A 30 3.23 -4.33 -7.61
N ARG A 31 3.13 -3.59 -6.51
CA ARG A 31 2.81 -2.15 -6.53
C ARG A 31 3.93 -1.36 -7.20
N GLN A 32 5.18 -1.70 -6.89
CA GLN A 32 6.36 -1.08 -7.49
C GLN A 32 6.44 -1.36 -8.99
N ALA A 33 6.29 -2.63 -9.41
CA ALA A 33 6.32 -3.04 -10.80
C ALA A 33 5.22 -2.34 -11.62
N ARG A 34 3.99 -2.32 -11.12
CA ARG A 34 2.87 -1.57 -11.74
C ARG A 34 3.15 -0.07 -11.79
N GLY A 35 3.75 0.50 -10.74
CA GLY A 35 4.07 1.91 -10.65
C GLY A 35 5.17 2.36 -11.63
N LYS A 36 6.13 1.48 -11.93
CA LYS A 36 7.24 1.70 -12.87
C LYS A 36 6.92 1.35 -14.32
N ARG A 37 5.77 0.72 -14.59
CA ARG A 37 5.37 0.27 -15.94
C ARG A 37 5.40 1.38 -16.99
N TYR A 38 5.05 2.61 -16.61
CA TYR A 38 5.00 3.76 -17.52
C TYR A 38 5.77 4.96 -16.95
N ARG A 39 6.37 5.75 -17.84
CA ARG A 39 7.04 7.00 -17.47
C ARG A 39 6.01 8.01 -17.00
N LYS A 40 6.23 8.58 -15.81
CA LYS A 40 5.41 9.67 -15.27
C LYS A 40 6.13 11.00 -15.47
N ARG A 41 5.41 12.02 -15.92
CA ARG A 41 5.93 13.39 -15.98
C ARG A 41 6.19 13.92 -14.56
N THR A 42 7.28 14.66 -14.39
CA THR A 42 7.56 15.39 -13.14
C THR A 42 6.48 16.45 -12.91
N LYS A 43 6.01 16.57 -11.66
CA LYS A 43 4.98 17.55 -11.31
C LYS A 43 5.57 18.96 -11.30
N SER A 44 4.78 19.95 -11.70
CA SER A 44 5.16 21.36 -11.51
C SER A 44 5.16 21.73 -10.02
N PRO A 45 5.90 22.78 -9.61
CA PRO A 45 5.93 23.23 -8.22
C PRO A 45 4.54 23.51 -7.63
N GLN A 46 3.67 24.17 -8.42
CA GLN A 46 2.29 24.48 -8.03
C GLN A 46 1.46 23.21 -7.80
N MET A 47 1.60 22.20 -8.66
CA MET A 47 0.93 20.91 -8.48
C MET A 47 1.45 20.18 -7.23
N GLY A 48 2.74 20.29 -6.93
CA GLY A 48 3.33 19.82 -5.68
C GLY A 48 2.69 20.46 -4.45
N LYS A 49 2.57 21.79 -4.44
CA LYS A 49 1.92 22.57 -3.37
C LYS A 49 0.45 22.17 -3.17
N ARG A 50 -0.34 22.10 -4.25
CA ARG A 50 -1.75 21.67 -4.19
C ARG A 50 -1.90 20.26 -3.63
N ALA A 51 -1.03 19.33 -4.05
CA ALA A 51 -1.06 17.96 -3.52
C ALA A 51 -0.68 17.89 -2.03
N ALA A 52 0.22 18.75 -1.56
CA ALA A 52 0.58 18.84 -0.14
C ALA A 52 -0.59 19.38 0.70
N LEU A 53 -1.21 20.48 0.27
CA LEU A 53 -2.37 21.08 0.93
C LEU A 53 -3.53 20.07 1.03
N ARG A 54 -3.80 19.31 -0.04
CA ARG A 54 -4.82 18.26 -0.03
C ARG A 54 -4.51 17.17 1.00
N ARG A 55 -3.24 16.77 1.18
CA ARG A 55 -2.87 15.77 2.20
C ARG A 55 -3.14 16.29 3.61
N GLU A 56 -2.81 17.55 3.89
CA GLU A 56 -3.11 18.15 5.20
C GLU A 56 -4.60 18.25 5.45
N GLN A 57 -5.39 18.65 4.44
CA GLN A 57 -6.84 18.70 4.55
C GLN A 57 -7.42 17.33 4.89
N LEU A 58 -7.03 16.29 4.14
CA LEU A 58 -7.50 14.92 4.38
C LEU A 58 -7.12 14.40 5.78
N ARG A 59 -5.94 14.79 6.31
CA ARG A 59 -5.55 14.45 7.69
C ARG A 59 -6.47 15.12 8.72
N LYS A 60 -6.80 16.40 8.53
CA LYS A 60 -7.72 17.13 9.42
C LYS A 60 -9.12 16.52 9.37
N ASP A 61 -9.61 16.20 8.18
CA ASP A 61 -10.92 15.58 7.99
C ASP A 61 -10.98 14.21 8.67
N TYR A 62 -9.94 13.38 8.49
CA TYR A 62 -9.83 12.10 9.17
C TYR A 62 -9.82 12.24 10.69
N GLN A 63 -9.06 13.20 11.25
CA GLN A 63 -9.04 13.46 12.69
C GLN A 63 -10.41 13.90 13.22
N ARG A 64 -11.12 14.76 12.48
CA ARG A 64 -12.47 15.20 12.82
C ARG A 64 -13.44 14.02 12.83
N LEU A 65 -13.47 13.23 11.75
CA LEU A 65 -14.33 12.05 11.64
C LEU A 65 -14.02 11.02 12.73
N LYS A 66 -12.74 10.84 13.07
CA LYS A 66 -12.31 9.96 14.17
C LYS A 66 -12.87 10.43 15.51
N LYS A 67 -12.84 11.75 15.78
CA LYS A 67 -13.43 12.34 16.99
C LYS A 67 -14.95 12.18 17.05
N LEU A 68 -15.62 12.25 15.89
CA LEU A 68 -17.06 12.07 15.78
C LEU A 68 -17.52 10.60 15.79
N GLY A 69 -16.59 9.64 15.84
CA GLY A 69 -16.91 8.21 15.78
C GLY A 69 -17.40 7.71 14.41
N LEU A 70 -17.36 8.56 13.38
CA LEU A 70 -17.85 8.28 12.02
C LEU A 70 -16.78 7.68 11.09
N THR A 71 -15.61 7.31 11.62
CA THR A 71 -14.61 6.59 10.81
C THR A 71 -15.07 5.16 10.57
N ASP A 72 -15.24 4.79 9.30
CA ASP A 72 -15.48 3.41 8.85
C ASP A 72 -14.39 2.49 9.40
N LYS A 73 -14.71 1.82 10.51
CA LYS A 73 -14.02 0.61 10.95
C LYS A 73 -14.84 -0.55 10.40
N LYS A 74 -14.48 -0.99 9.21
CA LYS A 74 -14.74 -2.36 8.73
C LYS A 74 -13.41 -3.03 8.45
#